data_AF-A0AAU8UEX6-F1
#
_entry.id   AF-A0AAU8UEX6-F1
#
_cell.length_a   1.000
_cell.length_b   1.000
_cell.length_c   1.000
_cell.angle_alpha   90.00
_cell.angle_beta   90.00
_cell.angle_gamma   90.00
#
_symmetry.space_group_name_H-M   'P 1'
#
loop_
_entity.id
_entity.type
_entity.pdbx_description
1 polymer ?
#
loop_
_entity_poly.entity_id
_entity_poly.type
_entity_poly.pdbx_seq_one_letter_code
_entity_poly.pdbx_strand_id
1 'polypeptide(L)'
;MSPWWLWCLVFATFNLPVVGFLGSVPFGRRLNDMLKEKAPDGSATDATSYSRVSGALGAIMIASFFWATGNLVLGLALSGDVISVKTLLGAVSVFFLIGSALFLPYAFNQLKTLFPWGANAAVAMAQASGEAAIAPSPVFQSAGVPARLVIGNLSSVTDAELGATLAAIQIQINRDFQPEWGATTILVAQQMTSPQSTVQIDAAQDAIIYLGDEAQDPSSGIDSLLGHHYLTNPGVPFGFVFLDACDRRNLEWSVILSHEVLELLADPQASLRVAGPDPTNPDAIAVAFELEVCDATEMDSYLIGTVKVSNFVTQRYFGRNGKSAATNFCRLPLQPFSARPGGYAQYHDSDGVQILNGNHVSQGQLGARAMMGQGRRNARRAAAAAPRRAPKATIGKVL
;
A
#
# COMPACT_ATOMS: atom_id res chain seq x y z
N MET A 1 11.74 -57.97 14.20
CA MET A 1 10.31 -57.60 14.19
C MET A 1 10.08 -56.69 15.37
N SER A 2 9.75 -55.40 15.16
CA SER A 2 9.42 -54.51 16.28
C SER A 2 8.13 -55.00 16.92
N PRO A 3 8.04 -55.06 18.26
CA PRO A 3 6.84 -55.58 18.91
C PRO A 3 5.66 -54.64 18.63
N TRP A 4 4.59 -55.18 18.06
CA TRP A 4 3.37 -54.44 17.68
C TRP A 4 2.77 -53.63 18.85
N TRP A 5 2.97 -54.05 20.10
CA TRP A 5 2.52 -53.32 21.29
C TRP A 5 3.23 -51.98 21.49
N LEU A 6 4.48 -51.84 21.01
CA LEU A 6 5.24 -50.59 21.06
C LEU A 6 4.60 -49.52 20.14
N TRP A 7 4.08 -49.96 18.99
CA TRP A 7 3.34 -49.10 18.06
C TRP A 7 2.04 -48.62 18.69
N CYS A 8 1.28 -49.53 19.30
CA CYS A 8 0.05 -49.19 20.01
C CYS A 8 0.31 -48.20 21.16
N LEU A 9 1.40 -48.39 21.92
CA LEU A 9 1.77 -47.50 23.02
C LEU A 9 2.11 -46.09 22.50
N VAL A 10 2.96 -45.97 21.48
CA VAL A 10 3.38 -44.67 20.92
C VAL A 10 2.22 -43.92 20.27
N PHE A 11 1.39 -44.62 19.50
CA PHE A 11 0.19 -44.00 18.93
C PHE A 11 -0.82 -43.61 20.01
N ALA A 12 -1.02 -44.43 21.05
CA ALA A 12 -1.92 -44.09 22.14
C ALA A 12 -1.41 -42.86 22.92
N THR A 13 -0.14 -42.80 23.28
CA THR A 13 0.41 -41.66 24.03
C THR A 13 0.39 -40.36 23.23
N PHE A 14 0.58 -40.42 21.91
CA PHE A 14 0.51 -39.25 21.04
C PHE A 14 -0.94 -38.78 20.82
N ASN A 15 -1.90 -39.69 20.65
CA ASN A 15 -3.27 -39.34 20.25
C ASN A 15 -4.24 -39.12 21.43
N LEU A 16 -4.06 -39.81 22.57
CA LEU A 16 -4.98 -39.71 23.72
C LEU A 16 -5.11 -38.28 24.29
N PRO A 17 -4.04 -37.48 24.43
CA PRO A 17 -4.17 -36.09 24.90
C PRO A 17 -4.98 -35.20 23.94
N VAL A 18 -4.84 -35.42 22.63
CA VAL A 18 -5.56 -34.67 21.59
C VAL A 18 -7.06 -35.01 21.64
N VAL A 19 -7.38 -36.30 21.72
CA VAL A 19 -8.78 -36.76 21.86
C VAL A 19 -9.40 -36.28 23.18
N GLY A 20 -8.65 -36.33 24.29
CA GLY A 20 -9.09 -35.83 25.58
C GLY A 20 -9.37 -34.33 25.56
N PHE A 21 -8.50 -33.54 24.92
CA PHE A 21 -8.71 -32.11 24.72
C PHE A 21 -9.97 -31.84 23.88
N LEU A 22 -10.12 -32.49 22.72
CA LEU A 22 -11.29 -32.33 21.85
C LEU A 22 -12.60 -32.71 22.55
N GLY A 23 -12.60 -33.77 23.37
CA GLY A 23 -13.76 -34.18 24.18
C GLY A 23 -14.08 -33.24 25.33
N SER A 24 -13.11 -32.45 25.81
CA SER A 24 -13.28 -31.47 26.89
C SER A 24 -13.79 -30.11 26.43
N VAL A 25 -13.76 -29.84 25.12
CA VAL A 25 -14.22 -28.57 24.54
C VAL A 25 -15.74 -28.65 24.26
N PRO A 26 -16.57 -27.73 24.81
CA PRO A 26 -18.02 -27.76 24.60
C PRO A 26 -18.38 -27.25 23.19
N PHE A 27 -18.31 -28.12 22.19
CA PHE A 27 -18.45 -27.79 20.77
C PHE A 27 -19.84 -27.25 20.34
N GLY A 28 -20.93 -27.70 20.97
CA GLY A 28 -22.29 -27.45 20.45
C GLY A 28 -22.87 -26.05 20.66
N ARG A 29 -22.58 -25.39 21.81
CA ARG A 29 -23.18 -24.08 22.15
C ARG A 29 -22.27 -22.88 21.89
N ARG A 30 -20.94 -23.06 21.77
CA ARG A 30 -19.97 -21.95 21.61
C ARG A 30 -19.52 -21.72 20.17
N LEU A 31 -19.60 -22.73 19.30
CA LEU A 31 -19.13 -22.59 17.92
C LEU A 31 -20.00 -21.62 17.12
N ASN A 32 -21.32 -21.67 17.32
CA ASN A 32 -22.26 -20.80 16.61
C ASN A 32 -22.02 -19.32 16.97
N ASP A 33 -21.71 -19.02 18.22
CA ASP A 33 -21.39 -17.66 18.69
C ASP A 33 -20.02 -17.17 18.18
N MET A 34 -19.05 -18.06 17.97
CA MET A 34 -17.74 -17.72 17.41
C MET A 34 -17.79 -17.43 15.90
N LEU A 35 -18.75 -18.04 15.19
CA LEU A 35 -18.94 -17.89 13.74
C LEU A 35 -19.80 -16.68 13.35
N LYS A 36 -20.48 -16.05 14.31
CA LYS A 36 -21.28 -14.83 14.12
C LYS A 36 -20.42 -13.57 13.93
N GLU A 37 -20.85 -12.62 13.11
CA GLU A 37 -20.21 -11.31 12.98
C GLU A 37 -20.28 -10.55 14.32
N LYS A 38 -19.25 -9.76 14.62
CA LYS A 38 -19.26 -8.85 15.76
C LYS A 38 -19.49 -7.43 15.25
N ALA A 39 -20.40 -6.71 15.87
CA ALA A 39 -20.60 -5.29 15.61
C ALA A 39 -19.36 -4.49 16.05
N PRO A 40 -19.21 -3.21 15.62
CA PRO A 40 -18.07 -2.36 15.97
C PRO A 40 -17.85 -2.16 17.48
N ASP A 41 -18.89 -2.38 18.29
CA ASP A 41 -18.86 -2.33 19.75
C ASP A 41 -18.52 -3.68 20.41
N GLY A 42 -18.28 -4.73 19.61
CA GLY A 42 -17.94 -6.07 20.07
C GLY A 42 -19.14 -6.98 20.39
N SER A 43 -20.37 -6.50 20.24
CA SER A 43 -21.59 -7.30 20.46
C SER A 43 -21.80 -8.34 19.34
N ALA A 44 -22.36 -9.51 19.67
CA ALA A 44 -22.63 -10.56 18.70
C ALA A 44 -23.84 -10.22 17.84
N THR A 45 -23.71 -10.28 16.53
CA THR A 45 -24.82 -10.13 15.57
C THR A 45 -25.38 -11.51 15.20
N ASP A 46 -26.62 -11.60 14.72
CA ASP A 46 -27.20 -12.88 14.29
C ASP A 46 -26.76 -13.34 12.88
N ALA A 47 -25.87 -12.59 12.22
CA ALA A 47 -25.34 -12.93 10.91
C ALA A 47 -24.08 -13.80 11.01
N THR A 48 -24.07 -14.96 10.34
CA THR A 48 -22.87 -15.80 10.20
C THR A 48 -21.82 -15.15 9.28
N SER A 49 -20.58 -15.05 9.76
CA SER A 49 -19.46 -14.45 9.04
C SER A 49 -18.79 -15.48 8.13
N TYR A 50 -18.90 -15.29 6.80
CA TYR A 50 -18.26 -16.18 5.82
C TYR A 50 -16.74 -16.28 5.97
N SER A 51 -16.06 -15.20 6.38
CA SER A 51 -14.61 -15.18 6.62
C SER A 51 -14.19 -15.95 7.87
N ARG A 52 -15.03 -15.96 8.92
CA ARG A 52 -14.77 -16.76 10.14
C ARG A 52 -15.06 -18.24 9.91
N VAL A 53 -16.09 -18.54 9.13
CA VAL A 53 -16.40 -19.92 8.72
C VAL A 53 -15.27 -20.48 7.86
N SER A 54 -14.80 -19.75 6.84
CA SER A 54 -13.67 -20.18 6.01
C SER A 54 -12.37 -20.29 6.82
N GLY A 55 -12.11 -19.36 7.75
CA GLY A 55 -10.98 -19.42 8.67
C GLY A 55 -11.03 -20.63 9.61
N ALA A 56 -12.19 -20.95 10.17
CA ALA A 56 -12.38 -22.13 11.02
C ALA A 56 -12.18 -23.43 10.25
N LEU A 57 -12.73 -23.53 9.02
CA LEU A 57 -12.50 -24.67 8.14
C LEU A 57 -11.02 -24.84 7.78
N GLY A 58 -10.34 -23.73 7.46
CA GLY A 58 -8.90 -23.73 7.20
C GLY A 58 -8.07 -24.20 8.39
N ALA A 59 -8.40 -23.72 9.60
CA ALA A 59 -7.73 -24.15 10.84
C ALA A 59 -7.92 -25.65 11.12
N ILE A 60 -9.13 -26.17 10.92
CA ILE A 60 -9.42 -27.61 11.06
C ILE A 60 -8.62 -28.42 10.04
N MET A 61 -8.60 -28.00 8.76
CA MET A 61 -7.85 -28.69 7.72
C MET A 61 -6.34 -28.74 8.02
N ILE A 62 -5.76 -27.62 8.46
CA ILE A 62 -4.33 -27.54 8.81
C ILE A 62 -4.03 -28.42 10.04
N ALA A 63 -4.86 -28.35 11.08
CA ALA A 63 -4.69 -29.18 12.27
C ALA A 63 -4.77 -30.67 11.93
N SER A 64 -5.75 -31.09 11.13
CA SER A 64 -5.90 -32.47 10.65
C SER A 64 -4.70 -32.91 9.80
N PHE A 65 -4.18 -32.04 8.94
CA PHE A 65 -3.01 -32.33 8.11
C PHE A 65 -1.75 -32.60 8.95
N PHE A 66 -1.45 -31.72 9.92
CA PHE A 66 -0.29 -31.90 10.81
C PHE A 66 -0.45 -33.13 11.69
N TRP A 67 -1.66 -33.38 12.18
CA TRP A 67 -1.95 -34.57 12.98
C TRP A 67 -1.75 -35.86 12.18
N ALA A 68 -2.23 -35.91 10.94
CA ALA A 68 -2.04 -37.06 10.04
C ALA A 68 -0.56 -37.26 9.68
N THR A 69 0.15 -36.17 9.36
CA THR A 69 1.58 -36.21 9.02
C THR A 69 2.42 -36.65 10.21
N GLY A 70 2.09 -36.19 11.43
CA GLY A 70 2.74 -36.64 12.66
C GLY A 70 2.59 -38.14 12.88
N ASN A 71 1.38 -38.68 12.68
CA ASN A 71 1.16 -40.13 12.76
C ASN A 71 1.93 -40.91 11.68
N LEU A 72 2.01 -40.39 10.45
CA LEU A 72 2.77 -41.01 9.35
C LEU A 72 4.28 -41.01 9.64
N VAL A 73 4.82 -39.90 10.15
CA VAL A 73 6.23 -39.78 10.54
C VAL A 73 6.56 -40.74 11.68
N LEU A 74 5.71 -40.82 12.71
CA LEU A 74 5.88 -41.77 13.80
C LEU A 74 5.88 -43.22 13.29
N GLY A 75 4.97 -43.54 12.38
CA GLY A 75 4.91 -44.86 11.77
C GLY A 75 6.17 -45.22 10.97
N LEU A 76 6.61 -44.32 10.08
CA LEU A 76 7.80 -44.54 9.25
C LEU A 76 9.10 -44.59 10.08
N ALA A 77 9.18 -43.77 11.14
CA ALA A 77 10.32 -43.77 12.05
C ALA A 77 10.42 -45.09 12.84
N LEU A 78 9.29 -45.63 13.30
CA LEU A 78 9.25 -46.91 14.03
C LEU A 78 9.50 -48.13 13.12
N SER A 79 9.26 -48.04 11.81
CA SER A 79 9.67 -49.08 10.84
C SER A 79 11.14 -49.00 10.46
N GLY A 80 11.88 -47.99 10.93
CA GLY A 80 13.28 -47.77 10.57
C GLY A 80 13.50 -47.16 9.18
N ASP A 81 12.45 -46.65 8.54
CA ASP A 81 12.51 -46.05 7.20
C ASP A 81 12.83 -44.55 7.29
N VAL A 82 14.07 -44.26 7.70
CA VAL A 82 14.56 -42.89 7.95
C VAL A 82 14.64 -42.06 6.65
N ILE A 83 14.83 -42.71 5.50
CA ILE A 83 14.93 -42.04 4.19
C ILE A 83 13.57 -41.49 3.77
N SER A 84 12.50 -42.27 3.94
CA SER A 84 11.12 -41.82 3.65
C SER A 84 10.67 -40.72 4.61
N VAL A 85 11.07 -40.78 5.89
CA VAL A 85 10.81 -39.69 6.86
C VAL A 85 11.46 -38.38 6.41
N LYS A 86 12.74 -38.41 6.04
CA LYS A 86 13.47 -37.21 5.60
C LYS A 86 12.87 -36.61 4.33
N THR A 87 12.47 -37.45 3.38
CA THR A 87 11.85 -37.03 2.13
C THR A 87 10.48 -36.40 2.36
N LEU A 88 9.65 -37.02 3.21
CA LEU A 88 8.33 -36.51 3.58
C LEU A 88 8.42 -35.16 4.29
N LEU A 89 9.30 -35.04 5.29
CA LEU A 89 9.50 -33.77 6.01
C LEU A 89 10.06 -32.68 5.09
N GLY A 90 10.93 -33.04 4.13
CA GLY A 90 11.41 -32.13 3.09
C GLY A 90 10.29 -31.61 2.19
N ALA A 91 9.43 -32.50 1.67
CA ALA A 91 8.32 -32.10 0.81
C ALA A 91 7.29 -31.23 1.56
N VAL A 92 6.95 -31.61 2.80
CA VAL A 92 5.99 -30.87 3.63
C VAL A 92 6.56 -29.51 4.05
N SER A 93 7.83 -29.43 4.42
CA SER A 93 8.48 -28.15 4.78
C SER A 93 8.58 -27.21 3.59
N VAL A 94 8.86 -27.69 2.37
CA VAL A 94 8.84 -26.86 1.16
C VAL A 94 7.43 -26.37 0.85
N PHE A 95 6.41 -27.23 0.95
CA PHE A 95 5.02 -26.84 0.77
C PHE A 95 4.58 -25.75 1.77
N PHE A 96 4.94 -25.88 3.05
CA PHE A 96 4.65 -24.87 4.05
C PHE A 96 5.52 -23.63 3.94
N LEU A 97 6.76 -23.71 3.48
CA LEU A 97 7.61 -22.53 3.26
C LEU A 97 7.06 -21.68 2.12
N ILE A 98 6.69 -22.32 1.00
CA ILE A 98 6.05 -21.66 -0.14
C ILE A 98 4.67 -21.15 0.24
N GLY A 99 3.88 -21.96 0.96
CA GLY A 99 2.56 -21.56 1.44
C GLY A 99 2.60 -20.42 2.46
N SER A 100 3.50 -20.47 3.44
CA SER A 100 3.65 -19.41 4.47
C SER A 100 4.25 -18.13 3.91
N ALA A 101 5.10 -18.20 2.88
CA ALA A 101 5.58 -17.01 2.17
C ALA A 101 4.43 -16.19 1.57
N LEU A 102 3.33 -16.83 1.14
CA LEU A 102 2.13 -16.15 0.65
C LEU A 102 1.33 -15.45 1.76
N PHE A 103 1.48 -15.87 3.02
CA PHE A 103 0.78 -15.29 4.18
C PHE A 103 1.70 -14.44 5.08
N LEU A 104 2.99 -14.38 4.78
CA LEU A 104 3.99 -13.63 5.55
C LEU A 104 3.63 -12.15 5.73
N PRO A 105 3.11 -11.43 4.71
CA PRO A 105 2.68 -10.05 4.86
C PRO A 105 1.52 -9.90 5.86
N TYR A 106 0.58 -10.84 5.86
CA TYR A 106 -0.57 -10.86 6.77
C TYR A 106 -0.15 -11.16 8.22
N ALA A 107 0.71 -12.16 8.41
CA ALA A 107 1.23 -12.53 9.73
C ALA A 107 2.07 -11.42 10.38
N PHE A 108 2.88 -10.70 9.56
CA PHE A 108 3.66 -9.54 10.03
C PHE A 108 2.74 -8.38 10.46
N ASN A 109 1.61 -8.19 9.77
CA ASN A 109 0.63 -7.18 10.13
C ASN A 109 -0.09 -7.50 11.45
N GLN A 110 -0.39 -8.77 11.72
CA GLN A 110 -0.96 -9.22 13.00
C GLN A 110 0.06 -9.12 14.15
N LEU A 111 1.33 -9.45 13.92
CA LEU A 111 2.39 -9.32 14.93
C LEU A 111 2.65 -7.87 15.37
N LYS A 112 2.52 -6.90 14.45
CA LYS A 112 2.59 -5.45 14.78
C LYS A 112 1.50 -5.01 15.76
N THR A 113 0.33 -5.66 15.75
CA THR A 113 -0.76 -5.33 16.68
C THR A 113 -0.54 -5.91 18.07
N LEU A 114 0.29 -6.96 18.20
CA LEU A 114 0.56 -7.66 19.46
C LEU A 114 1.82 -7.15 20.17
N PHE A 115 2.77 -6.56 19.44
CA PHE A 115 3.99 -5.96 20.00
C PHE A 115 4.12 -4.52 19.50
N PRO A 116 3.67 -3.51 20.27
CA PRO A 116 3.84 -2.11 19.93
C PRO A 116 5.28 -1.67 20.22
N TRP A 117 6.26 -2.28 19.55
CA TRP A 117 7.60 -1.71 19.48
C TRP A 117 7.56 -0.52 18.52
N GLY A 118 7.48 0.69 19.09
CA GLY A 118 7.85 1.91 18.36
C GLY A 118 6.89 3.08 18.40
N ALA A 119 5.75 3.02 19.11
CA ALA A 119 4.88 4.20 19.22
C ALA A 119 5.54 5.34 20.01
N ASN A 120 6.31 5.03 21.06
CA ASN A 120 6.86 6.05 21.97
C ASN A 120 8.28 6.54 21.61
N ALA A 121 9.01 5.83 20.74
CA ALA A 121 10.36 6.26 20.33
C ALA A 121 10.32 7.31 19.20
N ALA A 122 9.36 7.20 18.27
CA ALA A 122 9.19 8.15 17.18
C ALA A 122 8.67 9.52 17.68
N VAL A 123 7.78 9.51 18.69
CA VAL A 123 7.26 10.74 19.33
C VAL A 123 8.35 11.45 20.14
N ALA A 124 9.19 10.69 20.86
CA ALA A 124 10.30 11.26 21.63
C ALA A 124 11.42 11.86 20.74
N MET A 125 11.64 11.33 19.54
CA MET A 125 12.58 11.93 18.57
C MET A 125 12.01 13.16 17.85
N ALA A 126 10.70 13.20 17.60
CA ALA A 126 10.04 14.39 17.03
C ALA A 126 10.05 15.58 18.00
N GLN A 127 9.97 15.34 19.31
CA GLN A 127 9.99 16.38 20.34
C GLN A 127 11.38 16.98 20.62
N ALA A 128 12.46 16.31 20.21
CA ALA A 128 13.84 16.78 20.43
C ALA A 128 14.36 17.74 19.33
N SER A 129 13.63 17.91 18.22
CA SER A 129 14.00 18.81 17.12
C SER A 129 13.05 20.00 17.08
N GLY A 130 13.16 20.88 18.08
CA GLY A 130 12.50 22.18 18.12
C GLY A 130 13.10 23.17 17.12
N GLU A 131 13.05 22.85 15.83
CA GLU A 131 13.40 23.77 14.74
C GLU A 131 12.15 24.01 13.91
N ALA A 132 11.73 25.27 13.83
CA ALA A 132 10.66 25.69 12.95
C ALA A 132 10.94 25.17 11.54
N ALA A 133 10.09 24.24 11.06
CA ALA A 133 10.27 23.55 9.80
C ALA A 133 10.21 24.55 8.63
N ILE A 134 11.37 25.06 8.25
CA ILE A 134 11.62 25.58 6.91
C ILE A 134 11.35 24.40 5.98
N ALA A 135 10.33 24.51 5.12
CA ALA A 135 10.00 23.46 4.18
C ALA A 135 11.25 23.11 3.36
N PRO A 136 11.62 21.82 3.23
CA PRO A 136 12.69 21.45 2.34
C PRO A 136 12.33 21.90 0.92
N SER A 137 13.31 22.45 0.19
CA SER A 137 13.17 22.75 -1.23
C SER A 137 12.67 21.50 -1.98
N PRO A 138 11.82 21.64 -3.00
CA PRO A 138 11.35 20.50 -3.79
C PRO A 138 12.54 19.72 -4.35
N VAL A 139 12.53 18.39 -4.13
CA VAL A 139 13.65 17.49 -4.40
C VAL A 139 14.00 17.40 -5.91
N PHE A 140 13.08 17.77 -6.79
CA PHE A 140 13.29 17.76 -8.25
C PHE A 140 14.15 18.90 -8.81
N GLN A 141 14.83 19.67 -7.96
CA GLN A 141 15.80 20.67 -8.40
C GLN A 141 17.22 20.10 -8.32
N SER A 142 17.73 19.56 -9.42
CA SER A 142 19.18 19.40 -9.61
C SER A 142 19.67 20.15 -10.86
N ALA A 143 20.80 20.82 -10.71
CA ALA A 143 21.48 21.51 -11.80
C ALA A 143 22.18 20.47 -12.69
N GLY A 144 21.63 20.20 -13.87
CA GLY A 144 22.35 19.51 -14.95
C GLY A 144 21.50 18.66 -15.89
N VAL A 145 20.49 17.94 -15.37
CA VAL A 145 19.55 17.13 -16.16
C VAL A 145 18.17 17.18 -15.50
N PRO A 146 17.08 17.52 -16.22
CA PRO A 146 15.73 17.51 -15.64
C PRO A 146 15.39 16.08 -15.21
N ALA A 147 14.96 15.90 -13.96
CA ALA A 147 14.44 14.63 -13.48
C ALA A 147 13.24 14.18 -14.34
N ARG A 148 13.11 12.86 -14.57
CA ARG A 148 12.05 12.29 -15.40
C ARG A 148 11.04 11.52 -14.55
N LEU A 149 9.77 11.65 -14.89
CA LEU A 149 8.72 10.78 -14.37
C LEU A 149 8.24 9.90 -15.53
N VAL A 150 8.50 8.60 -15.40
CA VAL A 150 8.20 7.59 -16.42
C VAL A 150 6.83 6.98 -16.18
N ILE A 151 5.99 6.98 -17.20
CA ILE A 151 4.69 6.31 -17.21
C ILE A 151 4.88 4.95 -17.89
N GLY A 152 4.98 3.90 -17.08
CA GLY A 152 4.99 2.52 -17.56
C GLY A 152 3.58 2.10 -17.94
N ASN A 153 3.27 2.10 -19.24
CA ASN A 153 1.94 1.76 -19.74
C ASN A 153 1.80 0.24 -19.96
N LEU A 154 0.98 -0.39 -19.14
CA LEU A 154 0.52 -1.78 -19.22
C LEU A 154 -0.98 -1.86 -19.54
N SER A 155 -1.62 -0.72 -19.77
CA SER A 155 -3.06 -0.63 -19.98
C SER A 155 -3.44 -0.69 -21.45
N SER A 156 -4.74 -0.74 -21.68
CA SER A 156 -5.38 -0.63 -22.98
C SER A 156 -5.32 0.78 -23.60
N VAL A 157 -4.83 1.80 -22.88
CA VAL A 157 -4.67 3.17 -23.41
C VAL A 157 -3.65 3.18 -24.55
N THR A 158 -4.06 3.73 -25.69
CA THR A 158 -3.21 3.84 -26.88
C THR A 158 -2.07 4.85 -26.69
N ASP A 159 -0.97 4.69 -27.44
CA ASP A 159 0.15 5.65 -27.42
C ASP A 159 -0.29 7.08 -27.76
N ALA A 160 -1.23 7.23 -28.69
CA ALA A 160 -1.73 8.54 -29.10
C ALA A 160 -2.53 9.21 -27.96
N GLU A 161 -3.41 8.46 -27.30
CA GLU A 161 -4.22 8.95 -26.19
C GLU A 161 -3.37 9.27 -24.96
N LEU A 162 -2.42 8.38 -24.63
CA LEU A 162 -1.46 8.62 -23.56
C LEU A 162 -0.60 9.84 -23.87
N GLY A 163 -0.06 9.95 -25.08
CA GLY A 163 0.74 11.10 -25.52
C GLY A 163 -0.01 12.43 -25.40
N ALA A 164 -1.28 12.48 -25.85
CA ALA A 164 -2.12 13.66 -25.70
C ALA A 164 -2.37 14.01 -24.23
N THR A 165 -2.62 13.01 -23.38
CA THR A 165 -2.82 13.19 -21.94
C THR A 165 -1.56 13.71 -21.25
N LEU A 166 -0.40 13.11 -21.52
CA LEU A 166 0.87 13.56 -20.95
C LEU A 166 1.25 14.96 -21.42
N ALA A 167 0.93 15.35 -22.66
CA ALA A 167 1.13 16.72 -23.11
C ALA A 167 0.31 17.73 -22.28
N ALA A 168 -0.95 17.41 -21.98
CA ALA A 168 -1.79 18.24 -21.12
C ALA A 168 -1.25 18.31 -19.67
N ILE A 169 -0.82 17.18 -19.10
CA ILE A 169 -0.23 17.15 -17.75
C ILE A 169 1.11 17.89 -17.71
N GLN A 170 1.93 17.82 -18.77
CA GLN A 170 3.18 18.59 -18.84
C GLN A 170 2.92 20.11 -18.84
N ILE A 171 1.84 20.55 -19.49
CA ILE A 171 1.37 21.94 -19.41
C ILE A 171 0.94 22.26 -17.98
N GLN A 172 0.16 21.39 -17.32
CA GLN A 172 -0.22 21.57 -15.92
C GLN A 172 1.01 21.75 -15.03
N ILE A 173 2.00 20.87 -15.14
CA ILE A 173 3.23 20.92 -14.34
C ILE A 173 3.91 22.27 -14.52
N ASN A 174 4.19 22.66 -15.77
CA ASN A 174 5.03 23.83 -16.05
C ASN A 174 4.29 25.16 -15.81
N ARG A 175 3.02 25.23 -16.21
CA ARG A 175 2.22 26.46 -16.18
C ARG A 175 1.54 26.68 -14.84
N ASP A 176 1.03 25.62 -14.21
CA ASP A 176 0.11 25.72 -13.08
C ASP A 176 0.79 25.33 -11.77
N PHE A 177 1.47 24.19 -11.75
CA PHE A 177 2.01 23.60 -10.51
C PHE A 177 3.37 24.18 -10.11
N GLN A 178 4.32 24.23 -11.04
CA GLN A 178 5.69 24.70 -10.81
C GLN A 178 5.72 26.13 -10.24
N PRO A 179 4.89 27.10 -10.68
CA PRO A 179 4.90 28.42 -10.08
C PRO A 179 4.55 28.41 -8.58
N GLU A 180 3.66 27.53 -8.14
CA GLU A 180 3.19 27.45 -6.74
C GLU A 180 4.11 26.59 -5.87
N TRP A 181 4.59 25.45 -6.39
CA TRP A 181 5.31 24.44 -5.61
C TRP A 181 6.81 24.32 -5.96
N GLY A 182 7.28 24.98 -7.02
CA GLY A 182 8.69 24.99 -7.43
C GLY A 182 9.21 23.68 -8.01
N ALA A 183 8.37 22.64 -8.09
CA ALA A 183 8.71 21.32 -8.64
C ALA A 183 8.34 21.23 -10.13
N THR A 184 9.17 20.52 -10.89
CA THR A 184 8.93 20.22 -12.32
C THR A 184 9.61 18.92 -12.70
N THR A 185 9.20 18.33 -13.81
CA THR A 185 9.76 17.10 -14.38
C THR A 185 9.46 17.05 -15.87
N ILE A 186 10.14 16.15 -16.58
CA ILE A 186 9.76 15.74 -17.94
C ILE A 186 9.01 14.41 -17.84
N LEU A 187 7.77 14.39 -18.36
CA LEU A 187 6.99 13.16 -18.48
C LEU A 187 7.45 12.33 -19.68
N VAL A 188 7.64 11.02 -19.47
CA VAL A 188 7.98 10.09 -20.54
C VAL A 188 7.08 8.87 -20.49
N ALA A 189 6.45 8.53 -21.62
CA ALA A 189 5.74 7.26 -21.76
C ALA A 189 6.71 6.14 -22.12
N GLN A 190 6.55 4.98 -21.47
CA GLN A 190 7.18 3.73 -21.86
C GLN A 190 6.12 2.64 -21.96
N GLN A 191 5.89 2.13 -23.18
CA GLN A 191 5.06 0.94 -23.37
C GLN A 191 5.73 -0.29 -22.74
N MET A 192 4.94 -1.08 -22.02
CA MET A 192 5.40 -2.29 -21.36
C MET A 192 4.73 -3.51 -21.99
N THR A 193 5.53 -4.49 -22.41
CA THR A 193 5.02 -5.71 -23.05
C THR A 193 4.56 -6.76 -22.04
N SER A 194 4.95 -6.63 -20.78
CA SER A 194 4.40 -7.42 -19.67
C SER A 194 4.68 -6.75 -18.32
N PRO A 195 3.93 -7.10 -17.25
CA PRO A 195 4.15 -6.59 -15.90
C PRO A 195 5.57 -6.81 -15.36
N GLN A 196 6.28 -7.82 -15.88
CA GLN A 196 7.65 -8.17 -15.50
C GLN A 196 8.71 -7.39 -16.31
N SER A 197 8.30 -6.53 -17.25
CA SER A 197 9.22 -5.68 -17.99
C SER A 197 9.89 -4.66 -17.07
N THR A 198 11.19 -4.47 -17.21
CA THR A 198 11.88 -3.41 -16.46
C THR A 198 11.57 -2.06 -17.10
N VAL A 199 10.97 -1.15 -16.32
CA VAL A 199 10.90 0.27 -16.69
C VAL A 199 12.32 0.83 -16.71
N GLN A 200 12.73 1.41 -17.83
CA GLN A 200 14.07 1.95 -18.00
C GLN A 200 14.08 3.38 -17.44
N ILE A 201 14.94 3.61 -16.45
CA ILE A 201 15.18 4.91 -15.85
C ILE A 201 16.66 5.24 -15.98
N ASP A 202 16.97 6.51 -16.26
CA ASP A 202 18.33 6.94 -16.59
C ASP A 202 19.03 7.59 -15.39
N ALA A 203 18.29 8.02 -14.36
CA ALA A 203 18.85 8.80 -13.26
C ALA A 203 18.39 8.36 -11.86
N ALA A 204 19.19 8.74 -10.86
CA ALA A 204 18.87 8.56 -9.44
C ALA A 204 17.70 9.43 -8.95
N GLN A 205 17.17 10.35 -9.77
CA GLN A 205 16.07 11.25 -9.38
C GLN A 205 14.76 10.97 -10.13
N ASP A 206 14.69 9.88 -10.89
CA ASP A 206 13.49 9.53 -11.64
C ASP A 206 12.41 8.93 -10.73
N ALA A 207 11.16 9.01 -11.19
CA ALA A 207 10.00 8.37 -10.56
C ALA A 207 9.21 7.57 -11.59
N ILE A 208 8.43 6.58 -11.15
CA ILE A 208 7.66 5.69 -12.04
C ILE A 208 6.19 5.70 -11.66
N ILE A 209 5.28 5.95 -12.60
CA ILE A 209 3.87 5.60 -12.43
C ILE A 209 3.55 4.43 -13.35
N TYR A 210 2.99 3.36 -12.80
CA TYR A 210 2.46 2.26 -13.60
C TYR A 210 0.99 2.52 -13.92
N LEU A 211 0.65 2.48 -15.20
CA LEU A 211 -0.73 2.58 -15.70
C LEU A 211 -1.18 1.18 -16.15
N GLY A 212 -2.23 0.64 -15.54
CA GLY A 212 -2.74 -0.71 -15.84
C GLY A 212 -4.26 -0.74 -16.00
N ASP A 213 -4.80 -1.87 -16.47
CA ASP A 213 -6.25 -2.03 -16.63
C ASP A 213 -6.92 -2.56 -15.36
N GLU A 214 -6.34 -3.57 -14.69
CA GLU A 214 -6.98 -4.33 -13.62
C GLU A 214 -6.20 -4.28 -12.29
N ALA A 215 -6.68 -3.49 -11.32
CA ALA A 215 -5.99 -3.26 -10.05
C ALA A 215 -5.82 -4.52 -9.18
N GLN A 216 -6.73 -5.48 -9.29
CA GLN A 216 -6.78 -6.69 -8.44
C GLN A 216 -6.29 -7.95 -9.15
N ASP A 217 -5.87 -7.86 -10.41
CA ASP A 217 -5.37 -9.02 -11.13
C ASP A 217 -4.10 -9.58 -10.44
N PRO A 218 -4.04 -10.87 -10.12
CA PRO A 218 -2.89 -11.44 -9.40
C PRO A 218 -1.57 -11.40 -10.20
N SER A 219 -1.62 -11.20 -11.53
CA SER A 219 -0.44 -11.21 -12.40
C SER A 219 0.05 -9.82 -12.79
N SER A 220 -0.84 -8.82 -12.79
CA SER A 220 -0.63 -7.47 -13.34
C SER A 220 -1.20 -6.34 -12.47
N GLY A 221 -1.92 -6.67 -11.40
CA GLY A 221 -2.47 -5.73 -10.43
C GLY A 221 -1.43 -5.21 -9.43
N ILE A 222 -1.92 -4.48 -8.43
CA ILE A 222 -1.10 -3.70 -7.47
C ILE A 222 -0.01 -4.56 -6.83
N ASP A 223 -0.36 -5.72 -6.28
CA ASP A 223 0.57 -6.55 -5.51
C ASP A 223 1.71 -7.09 -6.39
N SER A 224 1.39 -7.51 -7.63
CA SER A 224 2.36 -7.99 -8.60
C SER A 224 3.32 -6.88 -9.02
N LEU A 225 2.80 -5.73 -9.42
CA LEU A 225 3.62 -4.58 -9.84
C LEU A 225 4.45 -4.03 -8.69
N LEU A 226 3.91 -4.03 -7.47
CA LEU A 226 4.63 -3.62 -6.28
C LEU A 226 5.84 -4.53 -6.03
N GLY A 227 5.62 -5.85 -6.02
CA GLY A 227 6.70 -6.82 -5.86
C GLY A 227 7.76 -6.68 -6.93
N HIS A 228 7.35 -6.52 -8.19
CA HIS A 228 8.27 -6.30 -9.31
C HIS A 228 9.08 -5.01 -9.17
N HIS A 229 8.44 -3.89 -8.83
CA HIS A 229 9.11 -2.60 -8.62
C HIS A 229 10.23 -2.69 -7.57
N TYR A 230 9.98 -3.35 -6.43
CA TYR A 230 11.00 -3.57 -5.41
C TYR A 230 12.22 -4.36 -5.92
N LEU A 231 12.01 -5.30 -6.85
CA LEU A 231 13.07 -6.13 -7.41
C LEU A 231 13.89 -5.41 -8.48
N THR A 232 13.24 -4.62 -9.34
CA THR A 232 13.90 -3.99 -10.49
C THR A 232 14.35 -2.56 -10.24
N ASN A 233 13.59 -1.79 -9.46
CA ASN A 233 13.75 -0.35 -9.26
C ASN A 233 13.78 0.05 -7.76
N PRO A 234 14.61 -0.59 -6.91
CA PRO A 234 14.63 -0.30 -5.47
C PRO A 234 14.99 1.17 -5.19
N GLY A 235 14.25 1.80 -4.27
CA GLY A 235 14.46 3.18 -3.85
C GLY A 235 13.98 4.25 -4.83
N VAL A 236 13.35 3.86 -5.93
CA VAL A 236 12.76 4.78 -6.91
C VAL A 236 11.34 5.14 -6.45
N PRO A 237 10.96 6.42 -6.34
CA PRO A 237 9.59 6.82 -6.07
C PRO A 237 8.61 6.27 -7.12
N PHE A 238 7.43 5.83 -6.69
CA PHE A 238 6.47 5.27 -7.63
C PHE A 238 5.00 5.45 -7.24
N GLY A 239 4.12 5.33 -8.24
CA GLY A 239 2.67 5.36 -8.08
C GLY A 239 1.98 4.35 -9.01
N PHE A 240 0.67 4.19 -8.83
CA PHE A 240 -0.15 3.29 -9.63
C PHE A 240 -1.44 3.97 -10.06
N VAL A 241 -1.83 3.83 -11.32
CA VAL A 241 -3.12 4.23 -11.86
C VAL A 241 -3.73 3.02 -12.56
N PHE A 242 -4.97 2.68 -12.22
CA PHE A 242 -5.67 1.55 -12.81
C PHE A 242 -7.02 1.98 -13.38
N LEU A 243 -7.28 1.64 -14.64
CA LEU A 243 -8.48 2.07 -15.36
C LEU A 243 -9.75 1.50 -14.72
N ASP A 244 -9.77 0.21 -14.37
CA ASP A 244 -10.93 -0.42 -13.70
C ASP A 244 -11.30 0.29 -12.39
N ALA A 245 -10.28 0.74 -11.66
CA ALA A 245 -10.45 1.45 -10.41
C ALA A 245 -10.97 2.88 -10.66
N CYS A 246 -10.56 3.53 -11.75
CA CYS A 246 -11.09 4.83 -12.16
C CYS A 246 -12.58 4.70 -12.56
N ASP A 247 -12.90 3.71 -13.40
CA ASP A 247 -14.26 3.45 -13.89
C ASP A 247 -15.23 3.14 -12.74
N ARG A 248 -14.84 2.30 -11.78
CA ARG A 248 -15.65 2.01 -10.58
C ARG A 248 -15.99 3.24 -9.74
N ARG A 249 -15.21 4.31 -9.86
CA ARG A 249 -15.42 5.58 -9.16
C ARG A 249 -16.09 6.65 -10.03
N ASN A 250 -16.36 6.34 -11.30
CA ASN A 250 -16.75 7.32 -12.32
C ASN A 250 -15.77 8.51 -12.36
N LEU A 251 -14.47 8.20 -12.29
CA LEU A 251 -13.37 9.15 -12.36
C LEU A 251 -12.62 8.96 -13.67
N GLU A 252 -12.26 10.06 -14.32
CA GLU A 252 -11.41 10.00 -15.51
C GLU A 252 -9.99 9.64 -15.11
N TRP A 253 -9.41 8.64 -15.77
CA TRP A 253 -8.06 8.16 -15.47
C TRP A 253 -6.99 9.25 -15.66
N SER A 254 -7.21 10.21 -16.56
CA SER A 254 -6.31 11.35 -16.77
C SER A 254 -6.24 12.26 -15.53
N VAL A 255 -7.38 12.43 -14.83
CA VAL A 255 -7.44 13.17 -13.56
C VAL A 255 -6.64 12.44 -12.50
N ILE A 256 -6.83 11.12 -12.36
CA ILE A 256 -6.08 10.31 -11.38
C ILE A 256 -4.59 10.24 -11.72
N LEU A 257 -4.23 10.16 -13.00
CA LEU A 257 -2.84 10.20 -13.41
C LEU A 257 -2.19 11.54 -13.06
N SER A 258 -2.85 12.65 -13.39
CA SER A 258 -2.33 13.97 -13.02
C SER A 258 -2.22 14.16 -11.51
N HIS A 259 -3.17 13.63 -10.73
CA HIS A 259 -3.12 13.62 -9.27
C HIS A 259 -1.83 12.93 -8.77
N GLU A 260 -1.59 11.68 -9.19
CA GLU A 260 -0.41 10.92 -8.76
C GLU A 260 0.91 11.57 -9.22
N VAL A 261 0.92 12.19 -10.40
CA VAL A 261 2.07 12.97 -10.88
C VAL A 261 2.38 14.14 -9.97
N LEU A 262 1.37 14.95 -9.62
CA LEU A 262 1.56 16.12 -8.77
C LEU A 262 1.94 15.74 -7.33
N GLU A 263 1.37 14.66 -6.79
CA GLU A 263 1.74 14.14 -5.47
C GLU A 263 3.19 13.66 -5.43
N LEU A 264 3.63 12.89 -6.44
CA LEU A 264 5.02 12.49 -6.55
C LEU A 264 5.96 13.68 -6.70
N LEU A 265 5.54 14.74 -7.40
CA LEU A 265 6.32 15.98 -7.54
C LEU A 265 6.48 16.75 -6.23
N ALA A 266 5.43 16.80 -5.41
CA ALA A 266 5.44 17.50 -4.13
C ALA A 266 6.25 16.75 -3.07
N ASP A 267 6.02 15.43 -2.97
CA ASP A 267 6.64 14.57 -1.96
C ASP A 267 6.88 13.14 -2.52
N PRO A 268 8.03 12.92 -3.20
CA PRO A 268 8.32 11.63 -3.82
C PRO A 268 8.34 10.45 -2.84
N GLN A 269 8.67 10.71 -1.58
CA GLN A 269 8.82 9.68 -0.55
C GLN A 269 7.57 9.53 0.31
N ALA A 270 6.55 10.37 0.10
CA ALA A 270 5.38 10.49 0.95
C ALA A 270 5.77 10.67 2.44
N SER A 271 6.85 11.39 2.75
CA SER A 271 7.41 11.52 4.11
C SER A 271 7.22 12.90 4.73
N LEU A 272 6.86 13.91 3.95
CA LEU A 272 6.70 15.29 4.39
C LEU A 272 5.37 15.46 5.14
N ARG A 273 5.44 16.28 6.19
CA ARG A 273 4.29 16.66 7.00
C ARG A 273 4.28 18.14 7.29
N VAL A 274 3.10 18.69 7.56
CA VAL A 274 2.90 20.09 7.93
C VAL A 274 2.08 20.18 9.21
N ALA A 275 2.56 20.96 10.18
CA ALA A 275 1.80 21.24 11.39
C ALA A 275 0.54 22.05 11.05
N GLY A 276 -0.61 21.62 11.57
CA GLY A 276 -1.91 22.24 11.37
C GLY A 276 -2.81 22.10 12.60
N PRO A 277 -3.97 22.77 12.63
CA PRO A 277 -4.91 22.66 13.73
C PRO A 277 -5.48 21.24 13.84
N ASP A 278 -5.66 20.73 15.05
CA ASP A 278 -6.37 19.47 15.29
C ASP A 278 -7.84 19.61 14.85
N PRO A 279 -8.31 18.80 13.88
CA PRO A 279 -9.69 18.89 13.39
C PRO A 279 -10.76 18.57 14.44
N THR A 280 -10.39 17.83 15.49
CA THR A 280 -11.30 17.40 16.56
C THR A 280 -11.29 18.35 17.76
N ASN A 281 -10.19 19.09 17.94
CA ASN A 281 -10.04 20.06 19.01
C ASN A 281 -9.12 21.23 18.58
N PRO A 282 -9.68 22.29 17.97
CA PRO A 282 -8.87 23.41 17.48
C PRO A 282 -8.02 24.13 18.54
N ASP A 283 -8.33 23.97 19.83
CA ASP A 283 -7.59 24.53 20.96
C ASP A 283 -6.44 23.61 21.44
N ALA A 284 -6.32 22.40 20.88
CA ALA A 284 -5.26 21.44 21.20
C ALA A 284 -3.92 21.78 20.51
N ILE A 285 -2.91 20.98 20.84
CA ILE A 285 -1.60 21.03 20.18
C ILE A 285 -1.78 20.75 18.68
N ALA A 286 -1.02 21.44 17.84
CA ALA A 286 -1.01 21.21 16.40
C ALA A 286 -0.70 19.74 16.06
N VAL A 287 -1.46 19.18 15.14
CA VAL A 287 -1.27 17.84 14.57
C VAL A 287 -0.47 17.92 13.27
N ALA A 288 0.14 16.81 12.85
CA ALA A 288 0.96 16.77 11.64
C ALA A 288 0.14 16.22 10.45
N PHE A 289 -0.25 17.09 9.52
CA PHE A 289 -0.90 16.71 8.26
C PHE A 289 0.11 16.16 7.27
N GLU A 290 -0.26 15.14 6.49
CA GLU A 290 0.54 14.68 5.34
C GLU A 290 0.54 15.76 4.24
N LEU A 291 1.68 15.98 3.60
CA LEU A 291 1.79 16.91 2.47
C LEU A 291 1.32 16.20 1.19
N GLU A 292 0.01 16.07 1.04
CA GLU A 292 -0.64 15.54 -0.16
C GLU A 292 -1.38 16.71 -0.85
N VAL A 293 -0.87 17.15 -1.99
CA VAL A 293 -1.27 18.38 -2.67
C VAL A 293 -2.57 18.27 -3.46
N CYS A 294 -3.07 17.07 -3.72
CA CYS A 294 -4.28 16.82 -4.51
C CYS A 294 -5.40 16.20 -3.68
N ASP A 295 -5.09 15.45 -2.60
CA ASP A 295 -6.06 14.71 -1.78
C ASP A 295 -7.25 15.57 -1.28
N ALA A 296 -6.97 16.78 -0.79
CA ALA A 296 -8.02 17.68 -0.26
C ALA A 296 -9.00 18.16 -1.34
N THR A 297 -8.62 18.02 -2.61
CA THR A 297 -9.40 18.40 -3.80
C THR A 297 -9.60 17.24 -4.78
N GLU A 298 -9.50 15.98 -4.32
CA GLU A 298 -9.47 14.76 -5.16
C GLU A 298 -10.58 14.69 -6.23
N MET A 299 -11.76 15.24 -5.93
CA MET A 299 -12.92 15.22 -6.83
C MET A 299 -13.08 16.45 -7.70
N ASP A 300 -12.24 17.47 -7.53
CA ASP A 300 -12.26 18.66 -8.35
C ASP A 300 -11.25 18.52 -9.50
N SER A 301 -11.68 18.88 -10.71
CA SER A 301 -10.84 18.85 -11.90
C SER A 301 -11.03 20.09 -12.75
N TYR A 302 -10.10 20.34 -13.66
CA TYR A 302 -10.20 21.40 -14.66
C TYR A 302 -9.64 20.94 -16.00
N LEU A 303 -9.91 21.70 -17.07
CA LEU A 303 -9.51 21.34 -18.42
C LEU A 303 -8.19 22.01 -18.83
N ILE A 304 -7.35 21.24 -19.50
CA ILE A 304 -6.26 21.74 -20.35
C ILE A 304 -6.52 21.21 -21.76
N GLY A 305 -6.97 22.10 -22.64
CA GLY A 305 -7.54 21.67 -23.93
C GLY A 305 -8.77 20.82 -23.69
N THR A 306 -8.75 19.57 -24.16
CA THR A 306 -9.83 18.59 -23.99
C THR A 306 -9.59 17.57 -22.87
N VAL A 307 -8.42 17.61 -22.23
CA VAL A 307 -8.05 16.65 -21.17
C VAL A 307 -8.39 17.23 -19.81
N LYS A 308 -9.12 16.49 -18.97
CA LYS A 308 -9.30 16.86 -17.57
C LYS A 308 -8.09 16.44 -16.74
N VAL A 309 -7.67 17.34 -15.86
CA VAL A 309 -6.58 17.17 -14.91
C VAL A 309 -7.07 17.52 -13.49
N SER A 310 -6.39 16.97 -12.49
CA SER A 310 -6.69 17.15 -11.07
C SER A 310 -6.51 18.60 -10.65
N ASN A 311 -7.40 19.10 -9.80
CA ASN A 311 -7.11 20.27 -8.99
C ASN A 311 -6.00 19.93 -7.96
N PHE A 312 -5.38 20.96 -7.42
CA PHE A 312 -4.39 20.83 -6.34
C PHE A 312 -4.47 22.04 -5.39
N VAL A 313 -4.09 21.81 -4.14
CA VAL A 313 -3.99 22.85 -3.11
C VAL A 313 -2.70 23.65 -3.29
N THR A 314 -2.75 24.90 -2.85
CA THR A 314 -1.60 25.81 -2.84
C THR A 314 -0.89 25.74 -1.49
N GLN A 315 0.24 26.41 -1.34
CA GLN A 315 0.90 26.53 -0.05
C GLN A 315 0.00 27.21 1.00
N ARG A 316 -0.92 28.08 0.58
CA ARG A 316 -1.87 28.78 1.45
C ARG A 316 -2.80 27.83 2.21
N TYR A 317 -3.14 26.68 1.62
CA TYR A 317 -3.92 25.63 2.27
C TYR A 317 -3.24 25.08 3.52
N PHE A 318 -1.91 25.00 3.51
CA PHE A 318 -1.11 24.56 4.64
C PHE A 318 -0.68 25.72 5.56
N GLY A 319 -1.35 26.87 5.48
CA GLY A 319 -1.02 28.06 6.27
C GLY A 319 0.32 28.72 5.89
N ARG A 320 0.91 28.36 4.75
CA ARG A 320 2.19 28.91 4.28
C ARG A 320 1.97 30.06 3.30
N ASN A 321 2.99 30.90 3.15
CA ASN A 321 3.00 31.96 2.14
C ASN A 321 3.44 31.38 0.79
N GLY A 322 2.47 31.15 -0.10
CA GLY A 322 2.71 30.75 -1.50
C GLY A 322 2.63 31.93 -2.46
N LYS A 323 2.67 31.64 -3.77
CA LYS A 323 2.39 32.66 -4.80
C LYS A 323 0.90 32.99 -4.87
N SER A 324 0.05 32.01 -4.64
CA SER A 324 -1.40 32.17 -4.64
C SER A 324 -1.95 32.53 -3.26
N ALA A 325 -2.89 33.47 -3.23
CA ALA A 325 -3.70 33.77 -2.05
C ALA A 325 -4.91 32.82 -1.88
N ALA A 326 -5.26 32.05 -2.92
CA ALA A 326 -6.31 31.04 -2.84
C ALA A 326 -5.72 29.73 -2.26
N THR A 327 -6.55 28.90 -1.62
CA THR A 327 -6.13 27.61 -1.03
C THR A 327 -6.02 26.47 -2.04
N ASN A 328 -6.58 26.63 -3.24
CA ASN A 328 -6.43 25.66 -4.33
C ASN A 328 -6.40 26.38 -5.67
N PHE A 329 -5.87 25.70 -6.69
CA PHE A 329 -5.65 26.25 -8.01
C PHE A 329 -6.96 26.69 -8.68
N CYS A 330 -8.01 25.87 -8.59
CA CYS A 330 -9.34 26.18 -9.14
C CYS A 330 -10.10 27.28 -8.36
N ARG A 331 -9.53 27.81 -7.27
CA ARG A 331 -10.11 28.86 -6.42
C ARG A 331 -11.49 28.49 -5.86
N LEU A 332 -11.74 27.20 -5.67
CA LEU A 332 -12.98 26.71 -5.08
C LEU A 332 -12.99 26.95 -3.56
N PRO A 333 -14.16 27.11 -2.91
CA PRO A 333 -14.24 27.29 -1.47
C PRO A 333 -13.59 26.13 -0.70
N LEU A 334 -12.46 26.38 -0.04
CA LEU A 334 -11.75 25.39 0.76
C LEU A 334 -11.03 26.10 1.90
N GLN A 335 -11.32 25.72 3.13
CA GLN A 335 -10.59 26.23 4.28
C GLN A 335 -9.22 25.53 4.38
N PRO A 336 -8.18 26.21 4.90
CA PRO A 336 -6.91 25.58 5.24
C PRO A 336 -7.13 24.31 6.08
N PHE A 337 -6.33 23.26 5.83
CA PHE A 337 -6.39 21.99 6.58
C PHE A 337 -7.77 21.33 6.63
N SER A 338 -8.59 21.51 5.60
CA SER A 338 -9.90 20.86 5.44
C SER A 338 -10.00 20.12 4.11
N ALA A 339 -11.12 19.46 3.81
CA ALA A 339 -11.29 18.75 2.56
C ALA A 339 -12.55 19.25 1.81
N ARG A 340 -12.41 19.39 0.49
CA ARG A 340 -13.56 19.69 -0.40
C ARG A 340 -14.48 18.48 -0.53
N PRO A 341 -15.72 18.66 -1.04
CA PRO A 341 -16.63 17.56 -1.24
C PRO A 341 -16.00 16.38 -1.97
N GLY A 342 -16.05 15.19 -1.36
CA GLY A 342 -15.44 13.97 -1.87
C GLY A 342 -13.92 13.86 -1.74
N GLY A 343 -13.20 14.93 -1.36
CA GLY A 343 -11.79 14.90 -1.01
C GLY A 343 -11.53 14.43 0.42
N TYR A 344 -10.25 14.41 0.82
CA TYR A 344 -9.82 14.07 2.18
C TYR A 344 -8.46 14.68 2.51
N ALA A 345 -8.11 14.70 3.79
CA ALA A 345 -6.77 15.01 4.25
C ALA A 345 -6.37 14.02 5.34
N GLN A 346 -5.09 13.69 5.44
CA GLN A 346 -4.58 12.81 6.49
C GLN A 346 -3.75 13.61 7.49
N TYR A 347 -3.90 13.27 8.76
CA TYR A 347 -3.11 13.86 9.83
C TYR A 347 -2.75 12.83 10.89
N HIS A 348 -1.74 13.17 11.69
CA HIS A 348 -1.25 12.33 12.77
C HIS A 348 -1.55 12.97 14.12
N ASP A 349 -2.24 12.24 14.99
CA ASP A 349 -2.48 12.57 16.38
C ASP A 349 -1.89 11.50 17.32
N SER A 350 -2.27 11.53 18.61
CA SER A 350 -1.81 10.54 19.60
C SER A 350 -2.30 9.12 19.32
N ASP A 351 -3.40 8.96 18.59
CA ASP A 351 -4.03 7.68 18.29
C ASP A 351 -3.54 7.10 16.95
N GLY A 352 -2.80 7.89 16.17
CA GLY A 352 -2.11 7.45 14.96
C GLY A 352 -2.51 8.27 13.73
N VAL A 353 -2.67 7.59 12.60
CA VAL A 353 -3.08 8.23 11.34
C VAL A 353 -4.59 8.35 11.32
N GLN A 354 -5.07 9.58 11.19
CA GLN A 354 -6.48 9.92 11.01
C GLN A 354 -6.77 10.37 9.58
N ILE A 355 -8.05 10.27 9.20
CA ILE A 355 -8.57 10.75 7.93
C ILE A 355 -9.66 11.79 8.19
N LEU A 356 -9.40 13.02 7.76
CA LEU A 356 -10.39 14.08 7.68
C LEU A 356 -11.08 14.04 6.32
N ASN A 357 -12.34 13.60 6.28
CA ASN A 357 -13.12 13.54 5.05
C ASN A 357 -13.84 14.86 4.76
N GLY A 358 -13.94 15.23 3.48
CA GLY A 358 -14.86 16.26 3.05
C GLY A 358 -16.32 15.77 3.09
N ASN A 359 -17.26 16.68 2.84
CA ASN A 359 -18.67 16.31 2.69
C ASN A 359 -18.87 15.42 1.44
N HIS A 360 -19.97 14.68 1.36
CA HIS A 360 -20.33 13.89 0.15
C HIS A 360 -19.31 12.80 -0.27
N VAL A 361 -18.66 12.13 0.68
CA VAL A 361 -17.86 10.92 0.39
C VAL A 361 -18.79 9.71 0.28
N SER A 362 -18.76 9.03 -0.86
CA SER A 362 -19.52 7.80 -1.13
C SER A 362 -18.85 6.55 -0.56
N GLN A 363 -19.63 5.49 -0.31
CA GLN A 363 -19.10 4.18 0.08
C GLN A 363 -18.15 3.59 -0.97
N GLY A 364 -18.43 3.87 -2.26
CA GLY A 364 -17.55 3.51 -3.36
C GLY A 364 -16.16 4.13 -3.20
N GLN A 365 -16.08 5.42 -2.86
CA GLN A 365 -14.81 6.13 -2.61
C GLN A 365 -14.07 5.58 -1.38
N LEU A 366 -14.77 5.24 -0.30
CA LEU A 366 -14.15 4.66 0.89
C LEU A 366 -13.53 3.28 0.60
N GLY A 367 -14.27 2.37 -0.05
CA GLY A 367 -13.75 1.04 -0.41
C GLY A 367 -12.58 1.11 -1.38
N ALA A 368 -12.64 2.07 -2.30
CA ALA A 368 -11.55 2.43 -3.19
C ALA A 368 -10.27 2.91 -2.48
N ARG A 369 -10.41 3.79 -1.48
CA ARG A 369 -9.29 4.27 -0.66
C ARG A 369 -8.69 3.15 0.15
N ALA A 370 -9.52 2.25 0.69
CA ALA A 370 -9.03 1.04 1.35
C ALA A 370 -8.24 0.15 0.39
N MET A 371 -8.70 0.00 -0.86
CA MET A 371 -8.03 -0.81 -1.90
C MET A 371 -6.68 -0.22 -2.34
N MET A 372 -6.60 1.09 -2.62
CA MET A 372 -5.39 1.72 -3.17
C MET A 372 -4.45 2.30 -2.10
N GLY A 373 -4.99 2.78 -0.97
CA GLY A 373 -4.29 3.63 -0.01
C GLY A 373 -3.21 2.91 0.80
N GLN A 374 -3.45 1.65 1.19
CA GLN A 374 -2.42 0.85 1.87
C GLN A 374 -1.24 0.49 0.94
N GLY A 375 -1.51 0.25 -0.34
CA GLY A 375 -0.50 -0.13 -1.34
C GLY A 375 0.32 1.04 -1.87
N ARG A 376 -0.25 2.25 -2.00
CA ARG A 376 0.44 3.39 -2.62
C ARG A 376 1.44 4.11 -1.70
N ARG A 377 1.05 4.47 -0.48
CA ARG A 377 1.87 5.36 0.38
C ARG A 377 2.85 4.62 1.28
N ASN A 378 2.39 3.60 1.99
CA ASN A 378 3.26 2.81 2.87
C ASN A 378 4.35 2.09 2.10
N ALA A 379 4.05 1.64 0.87
CA ALA A 379 5.03 1.05 0.01
C ALA A 379 6.05 2.06 -0.52
N ARG A 380 5.65 3.29 -0.86
CA ARG A 380 6.59 4.38 -1.18
C ARG A 380 7.56 4.65 -0.03
N ARG A 381 7.04 4.80 1.19
CA ARG A 381 7.84 5.00 2.40
C ARG A 381 8.82 3.85 2.66
N ALA A 382 8.35 2.61 2.52
CA ALA A 382 9.18 1.42 2.68
C ALA A 382 10.24 1.29 1.58
N ALA A 383 9.92 1.65 0.34
CA ALA A 383 10.87 1.69 -0.77
C ALA A 383 11.92 2.78 -0.60
N ALA A 384 11.56 3.95 -0.08
CA ALA A 384 12.52 5.03 0.22
C ALA A 384 13.57 4.63 1.26
N ALA A 385 13.25 3.71 2.16
CA ALA A 385 14.21 3.14 3.11
C ALA A 385 15.18 2.12 2.50
N ALA A 386 14.93 1.66 1.27
CA ALA A 386 15.79 0.70 0.58
C ALA A 386 16.95 1.40 -0.17
N PRO A 387 18.19 0.89 -0.11
CA PRO A 387 19.31 1.47 -0.82
C PRO A 387 19.11 1.38 -2.34
N ARG A 388 19.26 2.52 -3.03
CA ARG A 388 19.20 2.58 -4.50
C ARG A 388 20.35 1.79 -5.12
N ARG A 389 20.08 1.09 -6.22
CA ARG A 389 21.14 0.49 -7.04
C ARG A 389 21.95 1.59 -7.71
N ALA A 390 23.28 1.46 -7.70
CA ALA A 390 24.15 2.32 -8.49
C ALA A 390 23.82 2.14 -9.98
N PRO A 391 23.80 3.23 -10.79
CA PRO A 391 23.60 3.10 -12.23
C PRO A 391 24.66 2.17 -12.82
N LYS A 392 24.23 1.24 -13.68
CA LYS A 392 25.19 0.43 -14.44
C LYS A 392 25.98 1.39 -15.32
N ALA A 393 27.30 1.47 -15.11
CA ALA A 393 28.16 2.19 -16.03
C ALA A 393 27.99 1.61 -17.43
N THR A 394 27.43 2.39 -18.35
CA THR A 394 27.41 2.06 -19.76
C THR A 394 28.87 2.11 -20.23
N ILE A 395 29.54 0.95 -20.27
CA ILE A 395 30.83 0.84 -20.95
C ILE A 395 30.51 0.99 -22.43
N GLY A 396 30.59 2.23 -22.93
CA GLY A 396 30.56 2.51 -24.34
C GLY A 396 31.69 1.74 -25.01
N LYS A 397 31.36 0.71 -25.78
CA LYS A 397 32.27 0.19 -26.79
C LYS A 397 32.41 1.26 -27.84
N VAL A 398 33.50 2.02 -27.76
CA VAL A 398 34.06 2.71 -28.91
C VAL A 398 34.45 1.62 -29.91
N LEU A 399 33.77 1.58 -31.06
CA LEU A 399 34.25 0.96 -32.29
C LEU A 399 34.24 2.02 -33.38
#